data_AF-A0A9P0M8M9-F1
#
_entry.id   AF-A0A9P0M8M9-F1
#
_cell.length_a   1.000
_cell.length_b   1.000
_cell.length_c   1.000
_cell.angle_alpha   90.00
_cell.angle_beta   90.00
_cell.angle_gamma   90.00
#
_symmetry.space_group_name_H-M   'P 1'
#
loop_
_entity.id
_entity.type
_entity.pdbx_description
1 polymer ?
#
loop_
_entity_poly.entity_id
_entity_poly.type
_entity_poly.pdbx_seq_one_letter_code
_entity_poly.pdbx_strand_id
1 'polypeptide(L)' 'MAVAVAGPVLTFNPKQNEWTVFFKRLEQYFIAHGVTEEADKRAHLLYSLSEEAYILLENLCMP' A
#
# COMPACT_ATOMS: atom_id res chain seq x y z
N MET A 1 -9.44 -9.18 26.02
CA MET A 1 -8.81 -9.67 24.77
C MET A 1 -9.10 -8.64 23.70
N ALA A 2 -8.12 -7.84 23.29
CA ALA A 2 -8.29 -6.89 22.21
C ALA A 2 -8.21 -7.67 20.89
N VAL A 3 -9.34 -7.86 20.22
CA VAL A 3 -9.33 -8.30 18.82
C VAL A 3 -8.79 -7.12 18.02
N ALA A 4 -7.54 -7.20 17.60
CA ALA A 4 -7.03 -6.33 16.56
C ALA A 4 -7.87 -6.63 15.32
N VAL A 5 -8.90 -5.81 15.09
CA VAL A 5 -9.64 -5.81 13.85
C VAL A 5 -8.64 -5.29 12.83
N ALA A 6 -7.88 -6.19 12.21
CA ALA A 6 -7.07 -5.84 11.06
C ALA A 6 -8.06 -5.27 10.06
N GLY A 7 -8.07 -3.93 9.94
CA GLY A 7 -8.90 -3.23 8.98
C GLY A 7 -8.65 -3.82 7.59
N PRO A 8 -9.60 -3.68 6.66
CA PRO A 8 -9.46 -4.26 5.33
C PRO A 8 -8.09 -3.91 4.76
N VAL A 9 -7.28 -4.95 4.52
CA VAL A 9 -5.93 -4.80 3.98
C VAL A 9 -6.06 -3.97 2.71
N LEU A 10 -5.35 -2.85 2.68
CA LEU A 10 -5.37 -1.94 1.56
C LEU A 10 -4.59 -2.66 0.44
N THR A 11 -5.29 -3.37 -0.42
CA THR A 11 -4.69 -4.06 -1.57
C THR A 11 -5.00 -3.29 -2.84
N PHE A 12 -3.96 -2.92 -3.59
CA PHE A 12 -4.06 -2.24 -4.87
C PHE A 12 -4.07 -3.26 -6.01
N ASN A 13 -5.14 -3.24 -6.80
CA ASN A 13 -5.23 -3.96 -8.06
C ASN A 13 -5.22 -2.96 -9.23
N PRO A 14 -4.22 -2.99 -10.12
CA PRO A 14 -4.08 -2.02 -11.21
C PRO A 14 -5.20 -2.11 -12.26
N LYS A 15 -5.95 -3.23 -12.30
CA LYS A 15 -7.08 -3.44 -13.21
C LYS A 15 -8.41 -2.91 -12.66
N GLN A 16 -8.47 -2.61 -11.35
CA GLN A 16 -9.72 -2.27 -10.66
C GLN A 16 -9.65 -0.97 -9.86
N ASN A 17 -8.44 -0.54 -9.48
CA ASN A 17 -8.24 0.62 -8.62
C ASN A 17 -7.51 1.73 -9.36
N GLU A 18 -7.99 2.95 -9.15
CA GLU A 18 -7.32 4.16 -9.58
C GLU A 18 -6.15 4.50 -8.64
N TRP A 19 -4.97 4.72 -9.20
CA TRP A 19 -3.76 5.09 -8.46
C TRP A 19 -3.97 6.31 -7.56
N THR A 20 -4.66 7.34 -8.05
CA THR A 20 -4.91 8.58 -7.31
C THR A 20 -5.75 8.38 -6.05
N VAL A 21 -6.74 7.48 -6.12
CA VAL A 21 -7.59 7.12 -4.97
C VAL A 21 -6.82 6.26 -3.99
N PHE A 22 -6.02 5.32 -4.51
CA PHE A 22 -5.17 4.47 -3.68
C PHE A 22 -4.14 5.28 -2.88
N PHE A 23 -3.43 6.22 -3.50
CA PHE A 23 -2.47 7.09 -2.80
C PHE A 23 -3.13 7.89 -1.67
N LYS A 24 -4.30 8.49 -1.91
CA LYS A 24 -5.04 9.22 -0.85
C LYS A 24 -5.40 8.31 0.32
N ARG A 25 -5.85 7.08 0.04
CA ARG A 25 -6.18 6.10 1.09
C ARG A 25 -4.94 5.65 1.86
N LEU A 26 -3.81 5.47 1.17
CA LEU A 26 -2.54 5.09 1.76
C LEU A 26 -1.98 6.21 2.66
N GLU A 27 -2.12 7.47 2.26
CA GLU A 27 -1.77 8.61 3.13
C GLU A 27 -2.61 8.63 4.41
N GLN A 28 -3.93 8.41 4.31
CA GLN A 28 -4.78 8.30 5.50
C GLN A 28 -4.36 7.11 6.38
N TYR A 29 -3.92 6.00 5.78
CA TYR A 29 -3.38 4.86 6.50
C TYR A 29 -2.11 5.23 7.28
N PHE A 30 -1.16 5.95 6.67
CA PHE A 30 0.05 6.42 7.34
C PHE A 30 -0.26 7.36 8.51
N ILE A 31 -1.20 8.29 8.31
CA ILE A 31 -1.64 9.22 9.37
C ILE A 31 -2.27 8.45 10.53
N ALA A 32 -3.18 7.51 10.24
CA ALA A 32 -3.88 6.73 11.26
C ALA A 32 -2.96 5.82 12.07
N HIS A 33 -1.90 5.29 11.46
CA HIS A 33 -0.94 4.38 12.11
C HIS A 33 0.33 5.09 12.61
N GLY A 34 0.44 6.41 12.46
CA GLY A 34 1.60 7.18 12.90
C GLY A 34 2.90 6.87 12.16
N VAL A 35 2.82 6.44 10.90
CA VAL A 35 4.00 6.10 10.09
C VAL A 35 4.68 7.38 9.62
N THR A 36 5.77 7.76 10.29
CA THR A 36 6.53 8.99 9.98
C THR A 36 7.74 8.73 9.07
N GLU A 37 8.42 7.60 9.28
CA GLU A 37 9.64 7.22 8.57
C GLU A 37 9.38 6.90 7.09
N GLU A 38 10.21 7.41 6.20
CA GLU A 38 10.05 7.14 4.75
C GLU A 38 10.26 5.65 4.41
N ALA A 39 11.18 4.98 5.10
CA ALA A 39 11.43 3.56 4.87
C ALA A 39 10.18 2.71 5.14
N ASP A 40 9.46 3.01 6.22
CA ASP A 40 8.24 2.30 6.61
C ASP A 40 7.08 2.63 5.65
N LYS A 41 6.97 3.89 5.20
CA LYS A 41 5.99 4.25 4.15
C LYS A 41 6.22 3.47 2.87
N ARG A 42 7.47 3.32 2.44
CA ARG A 42 7.83 2.53 1.24
C ARG A 42 7.50 1.05 1.44
N ALA A 43 7.83 0.48 2.60
CA ALA A 43 7.52 -0.91 2.92
C ALA A 43 6.00 -1.16 2.90
N HIS A 44 5.20 -0.27 3.50
CA HIS A 44 3.75 -0.37 3.47
C HIS A 44 3.16 -0.18 2.07
N LEU A 45 3.72 0.73 1.26
CA LEU A 45 3.32 0.88 -0.14
C LEU A 45 3.55 -0.43 -0.91
N LEU A 46 4.73 -1.03 -0.80
CA LEU A 46 5.04 -2.29 -1.48
C LEU A 46 4.17 -3.45 -0.99
N TYR A 47 3.91 -3.53 0.32
CA TYR A 47 3.04 -4.54 0.92
C TYR A 47 1.58 -4.40 0.49
N SER A 48 1.12 -3.17 0.21
CA SER A 48 -0.25 -2.89 -0.20
C SER A 48 -0.50 -3.12 -1.69
N LEU A 49 0.51 -3.55 -2.46
CA LEU A 49 0.33 -3.94 -3.86
C LEU A 49 -0.16 -5.39 -3.97
N SER A 50 -1.04 -5.65 -4.95
CA SER A 50 -1.25 -7.02 -5.42
C SER A 50 0.04 -7.56 -6.07
N GLU A 51 0.16 -8.89 -6.14
CA GLU A 51 1.26 -9.58 -6.81
C GLU A 51 1.51 -9.05 -8.23
N GLU A 52 0.43 -8.85 -9.00
CA GLU A 52 0.50 -8.31 -10.37
C GLU A 52 1.08 -6.89 -10.40
N ALA A 53 0.66 -6.01 -9.47
CA ALA A 53 1.18 -4.65 -9.37
C ALA A 53 2.63 -4.63 -8.89
N TYR A 54 2.99 -5.50 -7.96
CA TYR A 54 4.36 -5.62 -7.47
C TYR A 54 5.32 -6.04 -8.59
N ILE A 55 4.97 -7.08 -9.35
CA ILE A 55 5.75 -7.55 -10.50
C ILE A 55 5.88 -6.45 -11.56
N LEU A 56 4.81 -5.70 -11.83
CA LEU A 56 4.86 -4.58 -12.78
C LEU A 56 5.84 -3.48 -12.31
N LEU A 57 5.82 -3.14 -11.03
CA LEU A 57 6.72 -2.15 -10.44
C LEU A 57 8.18 -2.63 -10.47
N GLU A 58 8.41 -3.91 -10.14
CA GLU A 58 9.71 -4.56 -10.24
C GLU A 58 10.25 -4.54 -11.68
N ASN A 59 9.42 -4.91 -12.67
CA ASN A 59 9.77 -4.87 -14.09
C ASN A 59 10.04 -3.46 -14.63
N LEU A 60 9.44 -2.42 -14.02
CA LEU A 60 9.70 -1.02 -14.40
C LEU A 60 11.00 -0.49 -13.77
N CYS A 61 11.41 -1.04 -12.63
CA CYS A 61 12.60 -0.63 -11.90
C CYS A 61 13.86 -1.44 -12.25
N MET A 62 13.72 -2.63 -12.84
CA MET A 62 14.82 -3.37 -13.44
C MET A 62 14.89 -3.13 -14.95
N PRO A 63 15.92 -2.44 -15.47
CA PRO A 63 16.16 -2.30 -16.91
C PRO A 63 16.62 -3.60 -17.58
#